data_AF-A0A352FM26-F1
#
_entry.id   AF-A0A352FM26-F1
#
_cell.length_a   1.000
_cell.length_b   1.000
_cell.length_c   1.000
_cell.angle_alpha   90.00
_cell.angle_beta   90.00
_cell.angle_gamma   90.00
#
_symmetry.space_group_name_H-M   'P 1'
#
loop_
_entity.id
_entity.type
_entity.pdbx_description
1 polymer ?
#
loop_
_entity_poly.entity_id
_entity_poly.type
_entity_poly.pdbx_seq_one_letter_code
_entity_poly.pdbx_strand_id
1 'polypeptide(L)'
;MEYRGHGFWSLDDYLEHALALLADRIGESCSQEWLADLRDHWRAQSSGDFRGWIHPKLDEFLTSDDRRDAVITLLDGITPQPDLPREARETAKLFEALLRGQITTDASSPLDYMVSGAQPYKWSENHSKPKGLTD
;
A
#
# COMPACT_ATOMS: atom_id res chain seq x y z
N MET A 1 4.35 7.86 -1.65
CA MET A 1 4.69 6.97 -0.52
C MET A 1 5.93 7.52 0.18
N GLU A 2 5.99 7.53 1.51
CA GLU A 2 7.13 8.05 2.30
C GLU A 2 7.35 7.21 3.58
N TYR A 3 8.61 7.01 3.94
CA TYR A 3 9.06 6.43 5.20
C TYR A 3 10.43 7.01 5.60
N ARG A 4 10.56 7.51 6.84
CA ARG A 4 11.81 8.06 7.39
C ARG A 4 12.48 9.10 6.47
N GLY A 5 11.68 9.95 5.81
CA GLY A 5 12.16 11.01 4.92
C GLY A 5 12.56 10.56 3.51
N HIS A 6 12.41 9.29 3.18
CA HIS A 6 12.62 8.75 1.83
C HIS A 6 11.29 8.33 1.21
N GLY A 7 11.21 8.30 -0.12
CA GLY A 7 9.96 7.94 -0.76
C GLY A 7 10.03 7.70 -2.26
N PHE A 8 8.89 7.28 -2.79
CA PHE A 8 8.68 6.99 -4.20
C PHE A 8 7.24 7.33 -4.60
N TRP A 9 7.00 7.44 -5.91
CA TRP A 9 5.67 7.70 -6.47
C TRP A 9 5.10 6.47 -7.16
N SER A 10 3.79 6.32 -7.05
CA SER A 10 3.01 5.33 -7.76
C SER A 10 1.71 6.01 -8.13
N LEU A 11 1.12 5.64 -9.27
CA LEU A 11 -0.28 5.97 -9.49
C LEU A 11 -1.12 5.40 -8.36
N ASP A 12 -2.14 6.16 -7.97
CA ASP A 12 -2.98 5.89 -6.81
C ASP A 12 -3.62 4.51 -6.92
N ASP A 13 -4.20 4.14 -8.06
CA ASP A 13 -4.83 2.82 -8.25
C ASP A 13 -3.91 1.62 -7.95
N TYR A 14 -2.61 1.73 -8.25
CA TYR A 14 -1.65 0.65 -7.93
C TYR A 14 -1.32 0.61 -6.44
N LEU A 15 -1.24 1.78 -5.81
CA LEU A 15 -1.00 1.89 -4.38
C LEU A 15 -2.23 1.42 -3.59
N GLU A 16 -3.44 1.80 -3.98
CA GLU A 16 -4.69 1.29 -3.39
C GLU A 16 -4.77 -0.23 -3.46
N HIS A 17 -4.48 -0.82 -4.62
CA HIS A 17 -4.50 -2.27 -4.76
C HIS A 17 -3.47 -2.96 -3.84
N ALA A 18 -2.25 -2.45 -3.79
CA ALA A 18 -1.22 -2.99 -2.89
C ALA A 18 -1.66 -2.91 -1.41
N LEU A 19 -2.23 -1.77 -0.99
CA LEU A 19 -2.72 -1.57 0.38
C LEU A 19 -3.92 -2.48 0.72
N ALA A 20 -4.84 -2.67 -0.22
CA ALA A 20 -5.97 -3.58 -0.05
C ALA A 20 -5.48 -5.02 0.18
N LEU A 21 -4.56 -5.51 -0.64
CA LEU A 21 -4.00 -6.86 -0.49
C LEU A 21 -3.22 -7.06 0.81
N LEU A 22 -2.51 -6.03 1.26
CA LEU A 22 -1.81 -6.06 2.54
C LEU A 22 -2.79 -6.12 3.70
N ALA A 23 -3.85 -5.31 3.66
CA ALA A 23 -4.88 -5.31 4.70
C ALA A 23 -5.63 -6.64 4.75
N ASP A 24 -5.98 -7.23 3.60
CA ASP A 24 -6.61 -8.55 3.54
C ASP A 24 -5.72 -9.64 4.12
N ARG A 25 -4.40 -9.51 3.94
CA ARG A 25 -3.42 -10.42 4.52
C ARG A 25 -3.27 -10.32 6.03
N ILE A 26 -3.41 -9.12 6.60
CA ILE A 26 -3.45 -8.94 8.06
C ILE A 26 -4.68 -9.69 8.61
N GLY A 27 -5.79 -9.64 7.88
CA GLY A 27 -7.00 -10.39 8.18
C GLY A 27 -7.81 -9.84 9.36
N GLU A 28 -9.03 -10.34 9.50
CA GLU A 28 -9.97 -9.87 10.54
C GLU A 28 -9.55 -10.27 11.95
N SER A 29 -8.91 -11.43 12.08
CA SER A 29 -8.59 -12.07 13.37
C SER A 29 -7.18 -11.79 13.86
N CYS A 30 -6.55 -10.70 13.41
CA CYS A 30 -5.21 -10.32 13.86
C CYS A 30 -5.22 -10.04 15.37
N SER A 31 -4.33 -10.69 16.13
CA SER A 31 -4.25 -10.54 17.58
C SER A 31 -3.42 -9.34 18.03
N GLN A 32 -2.72 -8.68 17.12
CA GLN A 32 -1.88 -7.53 17.41
C GLN A 32 -2.63 -6.24 17.08
N GLU A 33 -2.93 -5.43 18.10
CA GLU A 33 -3.72 -4.20 17.97
C GLU A 33 -3.17 -3.25 16.89
N TRP A 34 -1.85 -3.01 16.88
CA TRP A 34 -1.23 -2.13 15.89
C TRP A 34 -1.38 -2.60 14.44
N LEU A 35 -1.46 -3.93 14.21
CA LEU A 35 -1.72 -4.48 12.87
C LEU A 35 -3.18 -4.31 12.50
N ALA A 36 -4.11 -4.46 13.44
CA ALA A 36 -5.52 -4.20 13.22
C ALA A 36 -5.76 -2.72 12.85
N ASP A 37 -5.13 -1.79 13.58
CA ASP A 37 -5.21 -0.35 13.26
C ASP A 37 -4.61 -0.05 11.89
N LEU A 38 -3.45 -0.65 11.56
CA LEU A 38 -2.80 -0.50 10.27
C LEU A 38 -3.67 -1.03 9.13
N ARG A 39 -4.30 -2.21 9.31
CA ARG A 39 -5.24 -2.81 8.36
C ARG A 39 -6.40 -1.88 8.10
N ASP A 40 -7.02 -1.36 9.15
CA ASP A 40 -8.22 -0.51 9.02
C ASP A 40 -7.86 0.82 8.34
N HIS A 41 -6.70 1.40 8.68
CA HIS A 41 -6.16 2.56 7.97
C HIS A 41 -5.92 2.27 6.49
N TRP A 42 -5.24 1.17 6.14
CA TRP A 42 -4.95 0.81 4.75
C TRP A 42 -6.22 0.48 3.95
N ARG A 43 -7.22 -0.16 4.54
CA ARG A 43 -8.53 -0.37 3.90
C ARG A 43 -9.23 0.95 3.58
N ALA A 44 -9.23 1.88 4.52
CA ALA A 44 -9.80 3.20 4.31
C ALA A 44 -9.06 3.97 3.20
N GLN A 45 -7.74 3.81 3.08
CA GLN A 45 -6.95 4.40 2.01
C GLN A 45 -7.17 3.71 0.65
N SER A 46 -7.57 2.44 0.61
CA SER A 46 -7.76 1.67 -0.62
C SER A 46 -9.19 1.65 -1.16
N SER A 47 -10.17 2.23 -0.47
CA SER A 47 -11.59 2.11 -0.84
C SER A 47 -12.02 3.04 -1.99
N GLY A 48 -11.15 3.98 -2.41
CA GLY A 48 -11.46 4.99 -3.42
C GLY A 48 -12.45 6.07 -2.96
N ASP A 49 -12.94 6.01 -1.71
CA ASP A 49 -13.84 7.02 -1.14
C ASP A 49 -13.10 8.32 -0.77
N PHE A 50 -11.77 8.26 -0.69
CA PHE A 50 -10.92 9.41 -0.43
C PHE A 50 -10.65 10.20 -1.71
N ARG A 51 -11.21 11.41 -1.82
CA ARG A 51 -10.83 12.42 -2.85
C ARG A 51 -9.52 13.14 -2.49
N GLY A 52 -8.59 12.43 -1.86
CA GLY A 52 -7.35 12.98 -1.30
C GLY A 52 -6.15 12.11 -1.66
N TRP A 53 -4.97 12.56 -1.25
CA TRP A 53 -3.72 11.87 -1.51
C TRP A 53 -3.62 10.63 -0.62
N ILE A 54 -3.24 9.49 -1.18
CA ILE A 54 -3.04 8.25 -0.41
C ILE A 54 -1.84 8.45 0.53
N HIS A 55 -2.09 8.32 1.84
CA HIS A 55 -1.06 8.47 2.86
C HIS A 55 -1.02 7.26 3.81
N PRO A 56 -0.20 6.24 3.50
CA PRO A 56 -0.15 5.00 4.30
C PRO A 56 0.45 5.12 5.70
N LYS A 57 0.95 6.32 6.07
CA LYS A 57 1.40 6.70 7.42
C LYS A 57 2.45 5.75 8.01
N LEU A 58 3.44 5.36 7.22
CA LEU A 58 4.41 4.33 7.62
C LEU A 58 5.19 4.71 8.89
N ASP A 59 5.61 5.97 9.05
CA ASP A 59 6.33 6.41 10.24
C ASP A 59 5.49 6.37 11.53
N GLU A 60 4.16 6.47 11.42
CA GLU A 60 3.23 6.41 12.55
C GLU A 60 3.04 4.97 13.06
N PHE A 61 3.01 4.00 12.13
CA PHE A 61 2.75 2.59 12.46
C PHE A 61 4.02 1.75 12.65
N LEU A 62 5.06 2.00 11.85
CA LEU A 62 6.30 1.22 11.81
C LEU A 62 7.39 1.82 12.69
N THR A 63 7.04 1.93 13.97
CA THR A 63 7.85 2.59 15.02
C THR A 63 9.01 1.73 15.54
N SER A 64 9.08 0.46 15.17
CA SER A 64 10.18 -0.44 15.49
C SER A 64 10.58 -1.29 14.29
N ASP A 65 11.80 -1.83 14.33
CA ASP A 65 12.30 -2.72 13.28
C ASP A 65 11.46 -4.01 13.20
N ASP A 66 10.97 -4.54 14.33
CA ASP A 66 10.06 -5.71 14.34
C ASP A 66 8.77 -5.43 13.55
N ARG A 67 8.17 -4.25 13.70
CA ARG A 67 6.95 -3.88 12.96
C ARG A 67 7.22 -3.68 11.48
N ARG A 68 8.35 -3.06 11.16
CA ARG A 68 8.82 -2.91 9.78
C ARG A 68 9.02 -4.27 9.11
N ASP A 69 9.70 -5.19 9.78
CA ASP A 69 10.02 -6.53 9.27
C ASP A 69 8.75 -7.40 9.14
N ALA A 70 7.76 -7.20 10.03
CA ALA A 70 6.44 -7.80 9.87
C ALA A 70 5.74 -7.35 8.58
N VAL A 71 5.78 -6.04 8.24
CA VAL A 71 5.21 -5.53 6.99
C VAL A 71 5.97 -6.03 5.76
N ILE A 72 7.30 -6.11 5.83
CA ILE A 72 8.10 -6.73 4.76
C ILE A 72 7.65 -8.17 4.50
N THR A 73 7.39 -8.94 5.56
CA THR A 73 6.89 -10.31 5.42
C THR A 73 5.51 -10.37 4.74
N LEU A 74 4.63 -9.40 4.99
CA LEU A 74 3.34 -9.29 4.30
C LEU A 74 3.53 -8.96 2.81
N LEU A 75 4.46 -8.07 2.48
CA LEU A 75 4.81 -7.69 1.11
C LEU A 75 5.35 -8.88 0.31
N ASP A 76 6.28 -9.64 0.89
CA ASP A 76 6.81 -10.89 0.31
C ASP A 76 5.70 -11.88 -0.03
N GLY A 77 4.61 -11.85 0.73
CA GLY A 77 3.44 -12.66 0.47
C GLY A 77 2.62 -12.22 -0.75
N ILE A 78 2.44 -10.92 -0.99
CA ILE A 78 1.57 -10.43 -2.09
C ILE A 78 2.29 -10.44 -3.44
N THR A 79 3.60 -10.22 -3.46
CA THR A 79 4.39 -10.13 -4.68
C THR A 79 4.41 -11.38 -5.57
N PRO A 80 4.15 -12.64 -5.12
CA PRO A 80 4.02 -13.80 -6.00
C PRO A 80 2.60 -14.07 -6.52
N GLN A 81 1.57 -13.31 -6.11
CA GLN A 81 0.19 -13.59 -6.56
C GLN A 81 0.08 -13.49 -8.10
N PRO A 82 -0.48 -14.49 -8.80
CA PRO A 82 -0.48 -14.52 -10.27
C PRO A 82 -1.33 -13.41 -10.89
N ASP A 83 -2.44 -13.04 -10.23
CA ASP A 83 -3.42 -12.08 -10.74
C ASP A 83 -3.08 -10.62 -10.40
N LEU A 84 -2.02 -10.38 -9.63
CA LEU A 84 -1.55 -9.03 -9.31
C LEU A 84 -1.00 -8.36 -10.58
N PRO A 85 -1.59 -7.24 -11.05
CA PRO A 85 -1.09 -6.50 -12.20
C PRO A 85 0.38 -6.16 -12.03
N ARG A 86 1.10 -6.10 -13.15
CA ARG A 86 2.55 -5.86 -13.15
C ARG A 86 2.91 -4.60 -12.37
N GLU A 87 2.19 -3.52 -12.60
CA GLU A 87 2.45 -2.22 -11.98
C GLU A 87 2.14 -2.24 -10.47
N ALA A 88 1.05 -2.86 -10.04
CA ALA A 88 0.78 -3.06 -8.61
C ALA A 88 1.87 -3.91 -7.92
N ARG A 89 2.44 -4.89 -8.64
CA ARG A 89 3.60 -5.68 -8.18
C ARG A 89 4.88 -4.84 -8.12
N GLU A 90 5.10 -3.95 -9.07
CA GLU A 90 6.23 -3.00 -9.05
C GLU A 90 6.08 -2.02 -7.87
N THR A 91 4.88 -1.52 -7.59
CA THR A 91 4.57 -0.70 -6.42
C THR A 91 4.85 -1.45 -5.12
N ALA A 92 4.44 -2.71 -4.99
CA ALA A 92 4.75 -3.53 -3.81
C ALA A 92 6.27 -3.74 -3.64
N LYS A 93 7.02 -3.93 -4.73
CA LYS A 93 8.49 -4.05 -4.68
C LYS A 93 9.18 -2.75 -4.27
N LEU A 94 8.72 -1.60 -4.77
CA LEU A 94 9.25 -0.31 -4.32
C LEU A 94 8.90 -0.02 -2.87
N PHE A 95 7.72 -0.44 -2.41
CA PHE A 95 7.36 -0.38 -1.00
C PHE A 95 8.32 -1.22 -0.14
N GLU A 96 8.59 -2.46 -0.54
CA GLU A 96 9.57 -3.30 0.15
C GLU A 96 10.97 -2.66 0.14
N ALA A 97 11.44 -2.17 -1.01
CA ALA A 97 12.73 -1.50 -1.15
C ALA A 97 12.84 -0.24 -0.26
N LEU A 98 11.76 0.53 -0.14
CA LEU A 98 11.68 1.67 0.76
C LEU A 98 11.87 1.23 2.22
N LEU A 99 11.15 0.20 2.67
CA LEU A 99 11.27 -0.30 4.04
C LEU A 99 12.65 -0.88 4.33
N ARG A 100 13.30 -1.49 3.33
CA ARG A 100 14.68 -1.99 3.44
C ARG A 100 15.75 -0.89 3.38
N GLY A 101 15.37 0.37 3.20
CA GLY A 101 16.30 1.50 3.09
C GLY A 101 17.09 1.52 1.78
N GLN A 102 16.58 0.88 0.73
CA GLN A 102 17.21 0.82 -0.59
C GLN A 102 16.85 2.03 -1.46
N ILE A 103 15.77 2.74 -1.12
CA ILE A 103 15.38 4.00 -1.76
C ILE A 103 16.00 5.16 -0.98
N THR A 104 16.84 5.95 -1.64
CA THR A 104 17.59 7.06 -1.03
C THR A 104 17.08 8.43 -1.44
N THR A 105 16.17 8.51 -2.41
CA THR A 105 15.54 9.76 -2.85
C THR A 105 14.46 10.21 -1.87
N ASP A 106 14.29 11.53 -1.75
CA ASP A 106 13.16 12.10 -1.03
C ASP A 106 11.85 11.95 -1.85
N ALA A 107 10.71 11.95 -1.16
CA ALA A 107 9.40 11.81 -1.78
C ALA A 107 9.01 13.02 -2.65
N SER A 108 9.79 14.12 -2.59
CA SER A 108 9.57 15.35 -3.35
C SER A 108 10.27 15.38 -4.71
N SER A 109 11.20 14.44 -4.99
CA SER A 109 11.93 14.34 -6.26
C SER A 109 12.03 12.89 -6.78
N PRO A 110 10.92 12.20 -7.11
CA PRO A 110 10.90 10.74 -7.18
C PRO A 110 10.84 10.21 -8.62
N LEU A 111 11.29 10.99 -9.61
CA LEU A 111 11.28 10.57 -11.01
C LEU A 111 12.05 9.27 -11.23
N ASP A 112 13.03 8.97 -10.38
CA ASP A 112 13.80 7.73 -10.41
C ASP A 112 12.99 6.50 -10.01
N TYR A 113 11.89 6.67 -9.26
CA TYR A 113 11.10 5.58 -8.68
C TYR A 113 9.59 5.81 -8.85
N MET A 114 9.15 6.17 -10.06
CA MET A 114 7.73 6.30 -10.38
C MET A 114 7.19 5.04 -11.06
N VAL A 115 6.09 4.49 -10.53
CA VAL A 115 5.33 3.43 -11.20
C VAL A 115 4.13 4.04 -11.94
N SER A 116 4.15 3.93 -13.26
CA SER A 116 3.06 4.35 -14.16
C SER A 116 2.84 3.31 -15.25
N GLY A 117 1.61 2.85 -15.46
CA GLY A 117 1.27 1.95 -16.55
C GLY A 117 0.89 2.68 -17.84
N ALA A 118 0.83 1.94 -18.95
CA ALA A 118 0.51 2.47 -20.29
C ALA A 118 -1.00 2.64 -20.56
N GLN A 119 -1.86 2.18 -19.64
CA GLN A 119 -3.32 2.22 -19.74
C GLN A 119 -3.91 2.57 -18.36
N PRO A 120 -5.10 3.20 -18.28
CA PRO A 120 -5.74 3.50 -17.00
C PRO A 120 -6.12 2.18 -16.31
N TYR A 121 -5.36 1.82 -15.29
CA TYR A 121 -5.70 0.76 -14.37
C TYR A 121 -6.64 1.33 -13.32
N LYS A 122 -7.85 0.78 -13.19
CA LYS A 122 -8.90 1.37 -12.36
C LYS A 122 -9.30 0.43 -11.23
N TRP A 123 -8.50 0.42 -10.17
CA TRP A 123 -8.72 -0.46 -9.02
C TRP A 123 -9.95 -0.02 -8.23
N SER A 124 -9.98 1.27 -7.87
CA SER A 124 -11.07 1.95 -7.14
C SER A 124 -12.43 1.69 -7.78
N GLU A 125 -12.60 1.94 -9.08
CA GLU A 125 -13.89 1.77 -9.78
C GLU A 125 -14.48 0.35 -9.66
N ASN A 126 -13.62 -0.67 -9.52
CA ASN A 126 -14.04 -2.07 -9.42
C ASN A 126 -14.30 -2.53 -7.97
N HIS A 127 -13.82 -1.79 -6.96
CA HIS A 127 -13.84 -2.21 -5.56
C HIS A 127 -14.52 -1.21 -4.59
N SER A 128 -14.96 -0.05 -5.05
CA SER A 128 -15.69 0.96 -4.26
C SER A 128 -17.17 0.61 -3.93
N LYS A 129 -17.55 -0.66 -3.73
CA LYS A 129 -18.92 -0.99 -3.26
C LYS A 129 -19.00 -2.17 -2.30
N PRO A 130 -19.56 -1.98 -1.09
CA PRO A 130 -20.63 -2.85 -0.63
C PRO A 130 -21.93 -2.47 -1.36
N LYS A 131 -22.47 -3.40 -2.16
CA LYS A 131 -23.88 -3.33 -2.55
C LYS A 131 -24.72 -3.53 -1.29
N GLY A 132 -25.29 -2.46 -0.75
CA GLY A 132 -26.33 -2.60 0.28
C GLY A 132 -26.41 -1.45 1.28
N LEU A 133 -26.88 -0.29 0.82
CA LEU A 133 -27.72 0.60 1.62
C LEU A 133 -28.64 1.32 0.62
N THR A 134 -29.72 0.64 0.27
CA THR A 134 -30.97 1.30 -0.13
C THR A 134 -31.80 1.44 1.12
N ASP A 135 -32.13 2.69 1.45
CA ASP A 135 -33.06 3.27 2.43
C ASP A 135 -33.74 2.35 3.47
#